data_AF-A0A822WVI9-F1
#
_entry.id   AF-A0A822WVI9-F1
#
_cell.length_a   1.000
_cell.length_b   1.000
_cell.length_c   1.000
_cell.angle_alpha   90.00
_cell.angle_beta   90.00
_cell.angle_gamma   90.00
#
_symmetry.space_group_name_H-M   'P 1'
#
loop_
_entity.id
_entity.type
_entity.pdbx_description
1 polymer ?
#
loop_
_entity_poly.entity_id
_entity_poly.type
_entity_poly.pdbx_seq_one_letter_code
_entity_poly.pdbx_strand_id
1 'polypeptide(L)'
;MHNQHDVFIDAIHTKKKLRIRFYSEDDGRYIERVCAPMDHAAGTRIKDGIPRYWVWDFESDKTNHTLPLREERIEYMIDTGDHFEPSSFVSWRPAWVIDRDWGQYS
;
A
#
# COMPACT_ATOMS: atom_id res chain seq x y z
N MET A 1 -7.78 -7.51 -10.86
CA MET A 1 -6.90 -7.77 -9.69
C MET A 1 -5.48 -7.99 -10.22
N HIS A 2 -4.48 -7.24 -9.72
CA HIS A 2 -3.06 -7.45 -10.08
C HIS A 2 -2.60 -8.90 -9.84
N ASN A 3 -1.72 -9.43 -10.70
CA ASN A 3 -1.26 -10.83 -10.64
C ASN A 3 -0.46 -11.18 -9.36
N GLN A 4 0.13 -10.18 -8.69
CA GLN A 4 0.85 -10.32 -7.42
C GLN A 4 0.00 -9.90 -6.20
N HIS A 5 -1.33 -10.01 -6.30
CA HIS A 5 -2.23 -9.70 -5.19
C HIS A 5 -1.88 -10.48 -3.92
N ASP A 6 -1.57 -11.78 -4.05
CA ASP A 6 -1.26 -12.63 -2.89
C ASP A 6 0.01 -12.15 -2.16
N VAL A 7 1.01 -11.61 -2.88
CA VAL A 7 2.20 -11.00 -2.27
C VAL A 7 1.82 -9.80 -1.41
N PHE A 8 0.84 -9.01 -1.88
CA PHE A 8 0.34 -7.86 -1.16
C PHE A 8 -0.41 -8.25 0.12
N ILE A 9 -1.30 -9.25 0.02
CA ILE A 9 -2.07 -9.76 1.16
C ILE A 9 -1.16 -10.41 2.20
N ASP A 10 -0.24 -11.25 1.76
CA ASP A 10 0.73 -11.90 2.65
C ASP A 10 1.56 -10.86 3.41
N ALA A 11 2.02 -9.80 2.72
CA ALA A 11 2.77 -8.72 3.34
C ALA A 11 1.95 -7.89 4.34
N ILE A 12 0.63 -7.76 4.17
CA ILE A 12 -0.25 -7.18 5.20
C ILE A 12 -0.23 -8.06 6.45
N HIS A 13 -0.47 -9.37 6.30
CA HIS A 13 -0.55 -10.28 7.44
C HIS A 13 0.79 -10.44 8.16
N THR A 14 1.89 -10.45 7.42
CA THR A 14 3.25 -10.64 7.95
C THR A 14 3.97 -9.34 8.28
N LYS A 15 3.32 -8.18 8.07
CA LYS A 15 3.88 -6.84 8.29
C LYS A 15 5.15 -6.57 7.48
N LYS A 16 5.24 -7.10 6.26
CA LYS A 16 6.39 -6.95 5.37
C LYS A 16 6.31 -5.69 4.53
N LYS A 17 7.44 -5.03 4.35
CA LYS A 17 7.57 -3.92 3.40
C LYS A 17 7.72 -4.47 2.00
N LEU A 18 7.06 -3.81 1.05
CA LEU A 18 7.15 -4.14 -0.36
C LEU A 18 7.92 -3.06 -1.10
N ARG A 19 8.80 -3.47 -2.02
CA ARG A 19 9.25 -2.60 -3.11
C ARG A 19 8.24 -2.71 -4.23
N ILE A 20 7.61 -1.59 -4.57
CA ILE A 20 6.57 -1.53 -5.58
C ILE A 20 7.06 -0.63 -6.70
N ARG A 21 7.03 -1.15 -7.93
CA ARG A 21 7.28 -0.37 -9.13
C ARG A 21 5.96 -0.05 -9.82
N PHE A 22 5.72 1.23 -10.07
CA PHE A 22 4.48 1.69 -10.69
C PHE A 22 4.69 2.93 -11.56
N TYR A 23 3.79 3.16 -12.50
CA TYR A 23 3.77 4.37 -13.31
C TYR A 23 3.22 5.55 -12.49
N SER A 24 4.09 6.52 -12.20
CA SER A 24 3.72 7.79 -11.57
C SER A 24 3.23 8.76 -12.63
N GLU A 25 1.99 9.21 -12.52
CA GLU A 25 1.46 10.26 -13.41
C GLU A 25 2.13 11.61 -13.16
N ASP A 26 2.46 11.90 -11.90
CA ASP A 26 3.15 13.14 -11.52
C ASP A 26 4.54 13.23 -12.16
N ASP A 27 5.26 12.10 -12.24
CA ASP A 27 6.61 12.03 -12.81
C ASP A 27 6.62 11.65 -14.30
N GLY A 28 5.48 11.21 -14.86
CA GLY A 28 5.38 10.71 -16.23
C GLY A 28 6.26 9.49 -16.53
N ARG A 29 6.61 8.70 -15.52
CA ARG A 29 7.52 7.54 -15.65
C ARG A 29 7.26 6.47 -14.59
N TYR A 30 7.82 5.29 -14.82
CA TYR A 30 7.90 4.27 -13.79
C TYR A 30 8.90 4.66 -12.70
N ILE A 31 8.46 4.56 -11.44
CA ILE A 31 9.28 4.77 -10.25
C ILE A 31 9.15 3.56 -9.32
N GLU A 32 10.11 3.41 -8.41
CA GLU A 32 10.11 2.41 -7.36
C GLU A 32 10.03 3.08 -6.00
N ARG A 33 9.22 2.50 -5.11
CA ARG A 33 9.09 2.95 -3.73
C ARG A 33 9.05 1.77 -2.77
N VAL A 34 9.67 1.94 -1.60
CA VAL A 34 9.50 1.03 -0.47
C VAL A 34 8.28 1.47 0.33
N CYS A 35 7.28 0.59 0.42
CA CYS A 35 6.01 0.90 1.03
C CYS A 35 5.58 -0.15 2.07
N ALA A 36 4.75 0.26 3.04
CA ALA A 36 3.93 -0.67 3.80
C ALA A 36 2.59 -0.89 3.07
N PRO A 37 2.21 -2.12 2.71
CA PRO A 37 0.87 -2.40 2.21
C PRO A 37 -0.15 -2.18 3.33
N MET A 38 -1.20 -1.41 3.04
CA MET A 38 -2.23 -1.06 4.03
C MET A 38 -3.54 -1.77 3.74
N ASP A 39 -4.06 -1.71 2.53
CA ASP A 39 -5.37 -2.29 2.23
C ASP A 39 -5.59 -2.47 0.73
N HIS A 40 -6.60 -3.26 0.35
CA HIS A 40 -7.10 -3.32 -1.01
C HIS A 40 -8.61 -3.07 -1.03
N ALA A 41 -9.00 -1.83 -1.31
CA ALA A 41 -10.38 -1.37 -1.14
C ALA A 41 -10.71 -0.19 -2.05
N ALA A 42 -12.00 0.02 -2.30
CA ALA A 42 -12.50 1.29 -2.81
C ALA A 42 -12.31 2.34 -1.71
N GLY A 43 -11.50 3.36 -1.97
CA GLY A 43 -11.21 4.39 -0.96
C GLY A 43 -12.44 5.21 -0.60
N THR A 44 -12.48 5.74 0.62
CA THR A 44 -13.56 6.64 1.05
C THR A 44 -13.42 8.05 0.46
N ARG A 45 -12.19 8.48 0.18
CA ARG A 45 -11.88 9.80 -0.39
C ARG A 45 -12.11 9.87 -1.90
N ILE A 46 -11.85 8.77 -2.63
CA ILE A 46 -12.00 8.69 -4.08
C ILE A 46 -13.26 7.88 -4.38
N LYS A 47 -14.36 8.58 -4.71
CA LYS A 47 -15.69 7.99 -4.86
C LYS A 47 -15.99 7.48 -6.28
N ASP A 48 -15.03 6.78 -6.89
CA ASP A 48 -15.24 6.13 -8.20
C ASP A 48 -15.59 4.64 -8.09
N GLY A 49 -15.57 4.10 -6.87
CA GLY A 49 -15.88 2.69 -6.60
C GLY A 49 -14.80 1.71 -7.07
N ILE A 50 -13.65 2.20 -7.53
CA ILE A 50 -12.57 1.36 -8.07
C ILE A 50 -11.62 0.96 -6.92
N PRO A 51 -11.44 -0.34 -6.65
CA PRO A 51 -10.47 -0.82 -5.67
C PRO A 51 -9.04 -0.40 -6.01
N ARG A 52 -8.26 -0.08 -4.98
CA ARG A 52 -6.86 0.33 -5.09
C ARG A 52 -6.03 -0.39 -4.05
N TYR A 53 -4.76 -0.60 -4.39
CA TYR A 53 -3.72 -0.96 -3.44
C TYR A 53 -3.32 0.30 -2.68
N TRP A 54 -3.80 0.40 -1.44
CA TRP A 54 -3.46 1.49 -0.53
C TRP A 54 -2.16 1.15 0.16
N VAL A 55 -1.16 2.03 0.02
CA VAL A 55 0.15 1.81 0.60
C VAL A 55 0.64 3.08 1.31
N TRP A 56 1.47 2.89 2.32
CA TRP A 56 2.22 3.96 2.94
C TRP A 56 3.63 4.02 2.35
N ASP A 57 3.97 5.11 1.67
CA ASP A 57 5.28 5.33 1.04
C ASP A 57 6.29 5.89 2.05
N PHE A 58 7.33 5.10 2.36
CA PHE A 58 8.39 5.52 3.27
C PHE A 58 9.42 6.47 2.64
N GLU A 59 9.41 6.62 1.32
CA GLU A 59 10.42 7.36 0.56
C GLU A 59 9.85 8.64 -0.08
N SER A 60 8.56 8.90 0.09
CA SER A 60 7.93 10.16 -0.32
C SER A 60 8.45 11.33 0.52
N ASP A 61 8.75 12.44 -0.15
CA ASP A 61 9.04 13.75 0.45
C ASP A 61 7.77 14.58 0.73
N LYS A 62 6.60 14.06 0.32
CA LYS A 62 5.31 14.74 0.46
C LYS A 62 4.72 14.55 1.86
N THR A 63 3.96 15.54 2.30
CA THR A 63 3.25 15.51 3.60
C THR A 63 2.25 14.36 3.73
N ASN A 64 1.72 13.87 2.60
CA ASN A 64 0.86 12.68 2.57
C ASN A 64 1.61 11.51 1.94
N HIS A 65 1.95 10.54 2.77
CA HIS A 65 2.64 9.31 2.38
C HIS A 65 1.67 8.21 1.93
N THR A 66 0.35 8.39 2.08
CA THR A 66 -0.63 7.39 1.61
C THR A 66 -0.82 7.48 0.10
N LEU A 67 -0.45 6.41 -0.61
CA LEU A 67 -0.55 6.30 -2.06
C LEU A 67 -1.65 5.31 -2.49
N PRO A 68 -2.63 5.76 -3.28
CA PRO A 68 -3.56 4.88 -3.98
C PRO A 68 -2.99 4.38 -5.31
N LEU A 69 -2.67 3.09 -5.41
CA LEU A 69 -2.19 2.49 -6.66
C LEU A 69 -3.30 1.70 -7.36
N ARG A 70 -3.54 2.03 -8.63
CA ARG A 70 -4.40 1.26 -9.54
C ARG A 70 -3.62 0.07 -10.09
N GLU A 71 -4.27 -1.08 -10.23
CA GLU A 71 -3.61 -2.32 -10.62
C GLU A 71 -2.88 -2.23 -11.96
N GLU A 72 -3.49 -1.57 -12.95
CA GLU A 72 -2.95 -1.40 -14.29
C GLU A 72 -1.71 -0.51 -14.36
N ARG A 73 -1.38 0.19 -13.27
CA ARG A 73 -0.18 1.04 -13.17
C ARG A 73 0.98 0.34 -12.49
N ILE A 74 0.73 -0.79 -11.83
CA ILE A 74 1.74 -1.53 -11.08
C ILE A 74 2.44 -2.47 -12.06
N GLU A 75 3.76 -2.38 -12.11
CA GLU A 75 4.57 -3.31 -12.89
C GLU A 75 4.94 -4.53 -12.04
N TYR A 76 5.33 -4.30 -10.78
CA TYR A 76 5.58 -5.39 -9.83
C TYR A 76 5.49 -4.96 -8.36
N MET A 77 5.36 -5.97 -7.49
CA MET A 77 5.52 -5.89 -6.03
C MET A 77 6.48 -7.00 -5.58
N ILE A 78 7.47 -6.67 -4.75
CA ILE A 78 8.47 -7.62 -4.24
C ILE A 78 8.65 -7.42 -2.74
N ASP A 79 8.66 -8.51 -1.97
CA ASP A 79 9.02 -8.47 -0.55
C ASP A 79 10.49 -8.04 -0.39
N THR A 80 10.71 -7.02 0.43
CA THR A 80 12.05 -6.52 0.74
C THR A 80 12.78 -7.37 1.80
N GLY A 81 12.06 -8.23 2.52
CA GLY A 81 12.53 -8.96 3.70
C GLY A 81 12.39 -8.15 5.00
N ASP A 82 12.24 -6.82 4.90
CA ASP A 82 12.08 -5.92 6.03
C ASP A 82 10.64 -5.88 6.53
N HIS A 83 10.49 -5.58 7.83
CA HIS A 83 9.18 -5.38 8.44
C HIS A 83 8.87 -3.89 8.59
N PHE A 84 7.60 -3.53 8.53
CA PHE A 84 7.11 -2.25 9.01
C PHE A 84 6.47 -2.39 10.38
N GLU A 85 6.40 -1.27 11.08
CA GLU A 85 5.75 -1.16 12.37
C GLU A 85 4.46 -0.33 12.18
N PRO A 86 3.25 -0.90 12.34
CA PRO A 86 1.99 -0.18 12.13
C PRO A 86 1.91 1.14 12.91
N SER A 87 2.44 1.18 14.14
CA SER A 87 2.48 2.39 14.95
C SER A 87 3.28 3.55 14.35
N SER A 88 4.15 3.29 13.37
CA SER A 88 4.94 4.32 12.70
C SER A 88 4.13 5.22 11.76
N PHE A 89 2.95 4.75 11.31
CA PHE A 89 2.12 5.52 10.38
C PHE A 89 0.62 5.49 10.69
N VAL A 90 0.10 4.48 11.39
CA VAL A 90 -1.33 4.42 11.75
C VAL A 90 -1.59 5.28 12.98
N SER A 91 -1.92 6.55 12.76
CA SER A 91 -2.27 7.52 13.81
C SER A 91 -3.77 7.78 13.95
N TRP A 92 -4.60 7.06 13.18
CA TRP A 92 -6.06 7.19 13.16
C TRP A 92 -6.72 5.84 13.46
N ARG A 93 -8.04 5.84 13.69
CA ARG A 93 -8.82 4.60 13.78
C ARG A 93 -9.14 4.11 12.38
N PRO A 94 -8.54 3.01 11.91
CA PRO A 94 -8.77 2.55 10.56
C PRO A 94 -10.12 1.83 10.40
N ALA A 95 -10.57 1.74 9.15
CA ALA A 95 -11.70 0.94 8.74
C ALA A 95 -11.23 0.02 7.60
N TRP A 96 -10.33 -0.89 7.97
CA TRP A 96 -9.72 -1.84 7.07
C TRP A 96 -10.75 -2.79 6.46
N VAL A 97 -10.56 -3.13 5.19
CA VAL A 97 -11.37 -4.13 4.49
C VAL A 97 -10.76 -5.53 4.62
N ILE A 98 -9.43 -5.63 4.55
CA ILE A 98 -8.72 -6.89 4.77
C ILE A 98 -8.50 -7.08 6.28
N ASP A 99 -8.93 -8.22 6.83
CA ASP A 99 -8.66 -8.59 8.22
C ASP A 99 -7.16 -8.75 8.50
N ARG A 100 -6.69 -8.37 9.69
CA ARG A 100 -5.26 -8.44 10.05
C ARG A 100 -5.04 -8.47 11.56
N ASP A 101 -3.84 -8.88 11.97
CA ASP A 101 -3.41 -8.88 13.39
C ASP A 101 -2.27 -7.88 13.65
N TRP A 102 -2.61 -6.60 13.61
CA TRP A 102 -1.71 -5.49 13.94
C TRP A 102 -1.94 -4.98 15.38
N GLY A 103 -2.66 -5.74 16.21
CA GLY A 103 -3.04 -5.32 17.56
C GLY A 103 -4.05 -4.18 17.52
N GLN A 104 -3.77 -3.08 18.23
CA GLN A 104 -4.66 -1.91 18.28
C GLN A 104 -4.81 -1.16 16.94
N TYR A 105 -3.99 -1.51 15.94
CA TYR A 105 -4.00 -0.91 14.60
C TYR A 105 -4.74 -1.76 13.57
N SER A 106 -5.41 -2.83 13.99
CA SER A 106 -6.35 -3.62 13.18
C SER A 106 -7.72 -2.97 13.09
#